data_AF-A0A0P4RD08-F1
#
_entry.id   AF-A0A0P4RD08-F1
#
_cell.length_a   1.000
_cell.length_b   1.000
_cell.length_c   1.000
_cell.angle_alpha   90.00
_cell.angle_beta   90.00
_cell.angle_gamma   90.00
#
_symmetry.space_group_name_H-M   'P 1'
#
loop_
_entity.id
_entity.type
_entity.pdbx_description
1 polymer ?
#
loop_
_entity_poly.entity_id
_entity_poly.type
_entity_poly.pdbx_seq_one_letter_code
_entity_poly.pdbx_strand_id
1 'polypeptide(L)'
;MFTTLSCELAWISDAVPNADITSIRLIADLLTLKARIYRREIGSGARDQLRRTIRQLDQMRQSDPTGTEVIDTSDQPVSDTATRIVNAWLGKPIARP
;
A
#
# COMPACT_ATOMS: atom_id res chain seq x y z
N MET A 1 11.40 -7.25 7.78
CA MET A 1 10.14 -7.44 8.51
C MET A 1 9.05 -6.75 7.72
N PHE A 2 7.93 -7.41 7.45
CA PHE A 2 6.71 -6.75 7.00
C PHE A 2 5.96 -6.37 8.27
N THR A 3 5.65 -5.09 8.44
CA THR A 3 4.86 -4.66 9.59
C THR A 3 3.41 -4.51 9.17
N THR A 4 2.49 -4.95 10.03
CA THR A 4 1.06 -4.77 9.80
C THR A 4 0.64 -3.46 10.44
N LEU A 5 -0.28 -2.73 9.79
CA LEU A 5 -0.78 -1.49 10.36
C LEU A 5 -1.39 -1.68 11.75
N SER A 6 -2.01 -2.83 12.03
CA SER A 6 -2.55 -3.16 13.35
C SER A 6 -1.49 -3.15 14.45
N CYS A 7 -0.27 -3.61 14.17
CA CYS A 7 0.85 -3.54 15.12
C CYS A 7 1.36 -2.10 15.29
N GLU A 8 1.26 -1.29 14.23
CA GLU A 8 1.81 0.06 14.23
C GLU A 8 0.84 1.11 14.81
N LEU A 9 -0.48 0.89 14.71
CA LEU A 9 -1.48 1.88 15.13
C LEU A 9 -1.38 2.28 16.60
N ALA A 10 -1.00 1.34 17.48
CA ALA A 10 -0.88 1.60 18.91
C ALA A 10 0.20 2.66 19.20
N TRP A 11 1.40 2.47 18.65
CA TRP A 11 2.49 3.43 18.90
C TRP A 11 2.27 4.76 18.17
N ILE A 12 1.63 4.74 16.99
CA ILE A 12 1.25 5.97 16.27
C ILE A 12 0.26 6.78 17.11
N SER A 13 -0.75 6.12 17.68
CA SER A 13 -1.76 6.77 18.51
C SER A 13 -1.18 7.30 19.83
N ASP A 14 -0.22 6.58 20.42
CA ASP A 14 0.50 7.04 21.61
C ASP A 14 1.38 8.26 21.31
N ALA A 15 2.04 8.27 20.14
CA ALA A 15 2.91 9.38 19.71
C ALA A 15 2.12 10.63 19.34
N VAL A 16 0.91 10.48 18.80
CA VAL A 16 0.00 11.59 18.46
C VAL A 16 -1.37 11.34 19.08
N PRO A 17 -1.56 11.70 20.35
CA PRO A 17 -2.82 11.49 21.05
C PRO A 17 -3.99 12.16 20.32
N ASN A 18 -5.10 11.44 20.18
CA ASN A 18 -6.32 11.88 19.49
C ASN A 18 -6.15 12.15 17.98
N ALA A 19 -5.11 11.60 17.34
CA ALA A 19 -5.01 11.66 15.88
C ALA A 19 -6.20 10.99 15.21
N ASP A 20 -6.78 11.68 14.23
CA ASP A 20 -7.67 11.05 13.26
C ASP A 20 -6.81 10.39 12.17
N ILE A 21 -6.84 9.06 12.11
CA ILE A 21 -5.94 8.26 11.27
C ILE A 21 -6.73 7.68 10.09
N THR A 22 -6.40 8.13 8.88
CA THR A 22 -6.87 7.50 7.64
C THR A 22 -5.90 6.39 7.22
N SER A 23 -6.33 5.14 7.33
CA SER A 23 -5.57 3.97 6.86
C SER A 23 -5.73 3.77 5.36
N ILE A 24 -4.62 3.76 4.62
CA ILE A 24 -4.60 3.51 3.17
C ILE A 24 -3.59 2.43 2.84
N ARG A 25 -4.03 1.41 2.11
CA ARG A 25 -3.19 0.35 1.56
C ARG A 25 -3.04 0.48 0.06
N LEU A 26 -1.80 0.63 -0.40
CA LEU A 26 -1.48 0.61 -1.82
C LEU A 26 -1.20 -0.82 -2.26
N ILE A 27 -1.94 -1.30 -3.27
CA ILE A 27 -1.70 -2.58 -3.91
C ILE A 27 -1.36 -2.40 -5.38
N ALA A 28 -0.75 -3.44 -5.95
CA ALA A 28 -0.65 -3.62 -7.39
C ALA A 28 -0.62 -5.12 -7.67
N ASP A 29 -1.03 -5.50 -8.87
CA ASP A 29 -0.91 -6.88 -9.32
C ASP A 29 0.58 -7.30 -9.45
N LEU A 30 0.83 -8.61 -9.45
CA LEU A 30 2.18 -9.15 -9.50
C LEU A 30 2.92 -8.80 -10.81
N LEU A 31 2.22 -8.69 -11.94
CA LEU A 31 2.82 -8.32 -13.22
C LEU A 31 3.32 -6.87 -13.19
N THR A 32 2.49 -5.95 -12.68
CA THR A 32 2.83 -4.55 -12.45
C THR A 32 4.04 -4.43 -11.53
N LEU A 33 4.03 -5.13 -10.39
CA LEU A 33 5.15 -5.11 -9.44
C LEU A 33 6.44 -5.66 -10.06
N LYS A 34 6.34 -6.77 -10.81
CA LYS A 34 7.47 -7.37 -11.52
C LYS A 34 8.05 -6.40 -12.54
N ALA A 35 7.22 -5.72 -13.33
CA ALA A 35 7.66 -4.71 -14.30
C ALA A 35 8.36 -3.52 -13.61
N ARG A 36 7.82 -3.03 -12.48
CA ARG A 36 8.42 -1.94 -11.70
C ARG A 36 9.79 -2.32 -11.13
N ILE A 37 9.95 -3.55 -10.63
CA ILE A 37 11.22 -4.07 -10.12
C ILE A 37 12.26 -4.15 -11.24
N TYR A 38 11.93 -4.77 -12.37
CA TYR A 38 12.89 -4.90 -13.49
C TYR A 38 13.24 -3.59 -14.18
N ARG A 39 12.40 -2.54 -14.04
CA ARG A 39 12.76 -1.20 -14.49
C ARG A 39 13.82 -0.54 -13.62
N ARG A 40 13.88 -0.86 -12.31
CA ARG A 40 14.75 -0.19 -11.32
C ARG A 40 15.99 -0.99 -10.95
N GLU A 41 15.87 -2.32 -10.98
CA GLU A 41 16.88 -3.25 -10.50
C GLU A 41 17.41 -4.12 -11.65
N ILE A 42 18.71 -4.41 -11.64
CA ILE A 42 19.38 -5.24 -12.66
C ILE A 42 19.99 -6.48 -11.97
N GLY A 43 19.93 -7.64 -12.64
CA GLY A 43 20.66 -8.83 -12.20
C GLY A 43 20.07 -9.50 -10.95
N SER A 44 20.93 -9.87 -9.98
CA SER A 44 20.53 -10.57 -8.74
C SER A 44 19.62 -9.73 -7.85
N GLY A 45 19.81 -8.40 -7.82
CA GLY A 45 18.97 -7.48 -7.05
C GLY A 45 17.49 -7.56 -7.43
N ALA A 46 17.20 -7.68 -8.73
CA ALA A 46 15.83 -7.82 -9.22
C ALA A 46 15.17 -9.14 -8.76
N ARG A 47 15.92 -10.25 -8.77
CA ARG A 47 15.40 -11.56 -8.32
C ARG A 47 15.13 -11.59 -6.83
N ASP A 48 16.04 -11.03 -6.03
CA ASP A 48 15.89 -10.95 -4.59
C ASP A 48 14.75 -10.03 -4.19
N GLN A 49 14.59 -8.89 -4.87
CA GLN A 49 13.44 -8.02 -4.65
C GLN A 49 12.13 -8.67 -5.03
N LEU A 50 12.04 -9.33 -6.19
CA LEU A 50 10.81 -10.02 -6.59
C LEU A 50 10.39 -11.07 -5.56
N ARG A 51 11.36 -11.87 -5.06
CA ARG A 51 11.10 -12.87 -4.01
C ARG A 51 10.60 -12.23 -2.72
N ARG A 52 11.16 -11.09 -2.32
CA ARG A 52 10.69 -10.34 -1.15
C ARG A 52 9.27 -9.81 -1.36
N THR A 53 9.01 -9.21 -2.52
CA THR A 53 7.70 -8.65 -2.87
C THR A 53 6.60 -9.70 -2.87
N ILE A 54 6.85 -10.90 -3.39
CA ILE A 54 5.87 -12.01 -3.37
C ILE A 54 5.52 -12.37 -1.92
N ARG A 55 6.51 -12.51 -1.03
CA ARG A 55 6.26 -12.80 0.39
C ARG A 55 5.45 -11.70 1.06
N GLN A 56 5.73 -10.44 0.73
CA GLN A 56 4.98 -9.30 1.27
C GLN A 56 3.53 -9.29 0.78
N LEU A 57 3.28 -9.60 -0.50
CA LEU A 57 1.91 -9.72 -1.03
C LEU A 57 1.10 -10.79 -0.28
N ASP A 58 1.69 -11.96 -0.02
CA ASP A 58 1.02 -13.01 0.75
C ASP A 58 0.76 -12.60 2.20
N GLN A 59 1.67 -11.83 2.81
CA GLN A 59 1.47 -11.24 4.13
C GLN A 59 0.38 -10.16 4.13
N MET A 60 0.29 -9.36 3.07
CA MET A 60 -0.75 -8.33 2.92
C MET A 60 -2.14 -8.91 2.73
N ARG A 61 -2.28 -10.12 2.18
CA ARG A 61 -3.57 -10.81 2.08
C ARG A 61 -4.16 -11.17 3.45
N GLN A 62 -3.36 -11.10 4.52
CA GLN A 62 -3.83 -11.26 5.88
C GLN A 62 -4.50 -9.93 6.33
N SER A 63 -5.69 -10.05 6.92
CA SER A 63 -6.71 -9.01 7.06
C SER A 63 -6.20 -7.61 7.37
N ASP A 64 -6.68 -6.63 6.59
CA ASP A 64 -6.59 -5.21 6.91
C ASP A 64 -7.38 -4.85 8.18
N PRO A 65 -6.93 -3.85 8.95
CA PRO A 65 -7.78 -3.21 9.95
C PRO A 65 -9.09 -2.73 9.30
N THR A 66 -10.20 -2.88 10.02
CA THR A 66 -11.49 -2.31 9.64
C THR A 66 -11.34 -0.82 9.29
N GLY A 67 -11.89 -0.40 8.15
CA GLY A 67 -11.81 0.99 7.69
C GLY A 67 -10.57 1.32 6.86
N THR A 68 -9.68 0.36 6.58
CA THR A 68 -8.57 0.57 5.64
C THR A 68 -9.06 0.68 4.21
N GLU A 69 -8.74 1.79 3.55
CA GLU A 69 -9.00 1.96 2.13
C GLU A 69 -7.91 1.28 1.30
N VAL A 70 -8.31 0.40 0.39
CA VAL A 70 -7.38 -0.30 -0.50
C VAL A 70 -7.40 0.37 -1.88
N ILE A 71 -6.26 0.91 -2.28
CA ILE A 71 -6.05 1.59 -3.56
C ILE A 71 -5.16 0.72 -4.45
N ASP A 72 -5.76 0.18 -5.51
CA ASP A 72 -5.00 -0.44 -6.59
C ASP A 72 -4.31 0.62 -7.45
N THR A 73 -3.01 0.46 -7.62
CA THR A 73 -2.11 1.32 -8.39
C THR A 73 -1.67 0.67 -9.70
N SER A 74 -2.20 -0.49 -10.04
CA SER A 74 -1.92 -1.19 -11.29
C SER A 74 -2.35 -0.34 -12.47
N ASP A 75 -1.40 -0.06 -13.36
CA ASP A 75 -1.57 0.80 -14.54
C ASP A 75 -2.11 2.22 -14.27
N GLN A 76 -2.04 2.68 -13.02
CA GLN A 76 -2.46 4.04 -12.63
C GLN A 76 -1.28 5.01 -12.66
N PRO A 77 -1.45 6.24 -13.17
CA PRO A 77 -0.49 7.30 -12.96
C PRO A 77 -0.47 7.74 -11.48
N VAL A 78 0.66 8.30 -11.06
CA VAL A 78 0.85 8.75 -9.67
C VAL A 78 -0.16 9.83 -9.27
N SER A 79 -0.54 10.71 -10.20
CA SER A 79 -1.54 11.77 -9.99
C SER A 79 -2.89 11.23 -9.54
N ASP A 80 -3.33 10.11 -10.15
CA ASP A 80 -4.65 9.56 -9.92
C ASP A 80 -4.67 8.83 -8.58
N THR A 81 -3.57 8.13 -8.26
CA THR A 81 -3.36 7.55 -6.94
C THR A 81 -3.35 8.62 -5.85
N ALA A 82 -2.64 9.73 -6.06
CA ALA A 82 -2.58 10.84 -5.11
C ALA A 82 -3.96 11.49 -4.89
N THR A 83 -4.73 11.67 -5.96
CA THR A 83 -6.08 12.21 -5.90
C THR A 83 -7.00 11.31 -5.06
N ARG A 84 -6.91 9.99 -5.24
CA ARG A 84 -7.67 9.02 -4.44
C ARG A 84 -7.29 9.06 -2.97
N ILE A 85 -6.00 9.14 -2.65
CA ILE A 85 -5.50 9.28 -1.27
C ILE A 85 -6.08 10.54 -0.59
N VAL A 86 -6.06 11.68 -1.29
CA VAL A 86 -6.60 12.93 -0.74
C VAL A 86 -8.11 12.85 -0.55
N ASN A 87 -8.84 12.23 -1.49
CA ASN A 87 -10.28 12.04 -1.36
C ASN A 87 -10.64 11.13 -0.18
N ALA A 88 -9.90 10.04 0.02
CA ALA A 88 -10.01 9.15 1.16
C ALA A 88 -9.88 9.91 2.49
N TRP A 89 -8.83 10.71 2.61
CA TRP A 89 -8.57 11.53 3.79
C TRP A 89 -9.66 12.58 4.05
N LEU A 90 -10.23 13.17 2.99
CA LEU A 90 -11.32 14.13 3.09
C LEU A 90 -12.70 13.50 3.31
N GLY A 91 -12.79 12.16 3.41
CA GLY A 91 -14.06 11.44 3.54
C GLY A 91 -14.98 11.57 2.31
N LYS A 92 -14.41 11.86 1.14
CA LYS A 92 -15.18 11.97 -0.12
C LYS A 92 -15.38 10.57 -0.72
N PRO A 93 -16.59 10.24 -1.20
CA PRO A 93 -16.82 8.96 -1.86
C PRO A 93 -15.93 8.83 -3.11
N ILE A 94 -15.22 7.71 -3.21
CA ILE A 94 -14.36 7.39 -4.35
C ILE A 94 -15.26 7.22 -5.58
N ALA A 95 -15.14 8.10 -6.58
CA ALA A 95 -15.67 7.81 -7.90
C ALA A 95 -14.86 6.64 -8.48
N ARG A 96 -15.51 5.48 -8.68
CA ARG A 96 -14.93 4.41 -9.51
C ARG A 96 -14.96 4.90 -10.97
N PRO A 97 -13.87 4.71 -11.74
CA PRO A 97 -13.93 4.84 -13.19
C PRO A 97 -14.88 3.80 -13.80
#